data_AF-A0A819WH84-F1
#
_entry.id   AF-A0A819WH84-F1
#
_cell.length_a   1.000
_cell.length_b   1.000
_cell.length_c   1.000
_cell.angle_alpha   90.00
_cell.angle_beta   90.00
_cell.angle_gamma   90.00
#
_symmetry.space_group_name_H-M   'P 1'
#
loop_
_entity.id
_entity.type
_entity.pdbx_description
1 polymer ?
#
loop_
_entity_poly.entity_id
_entity_poly.type
_entity_poly.pdbx_seq_one_letter_code
_entity_poly.pdbx_strand_id
1 'polypeptide(L)'
;MSAQIKRFDAYAKTLDDFRVRTTSGGLVTILSTFIILILFYLELQYYLTTDIEQVLFVDTSRQEKMNITIDIRFPVLPCSYLTIDAMDVSGESQTDIIHNLYKTRLDLNGNALANEIMKVSLQPLAKINGTQQNITNVPGCESCYGAESEEHKCCPTCDDVKVAYRAKGWSFDA
;
A
#
# COMPACT_ATOMS: atom_id res chain seq x y z
N MET A 1 -32.62 -30.42 -50.57
CA MET A 1 -31.66 -30.53 -49.45
C MET A 1 -30.41 -31.23 -49.96
N SER A 2 -29.25 -30.56 -49.89
CA SER A 2 -27.98 -30.95 -50.54
C SER A 2 -27.53 -32.37 -50.17
N ALA A 3 -27.04 -33.14 -51.17
CA ALA A 3 -26.69 -34.55 -51.05
C ALA A 3 -25.57 -34.84 -50.01
N GLN A 4 -24.78 -33.83 -49.66
CA GLN A 4 -23.68 -33.99 -48.70
C GLN A 4 -24.16 -34.18 -47.25
N ILE A 5 -25.33 -33.62 -46.89
CA ILE A 5 -25.90 -33.75 -45.55
C ILE A 5 -26.45 -35.17 -45.32
N LYS A 6 -26.86 -35.88 -46.38
CA LYS A 6 -27.34 -37.27 -46.29
C LYS A 6 -26.25 -38.26 -45.87
N ARG A 7 -24.96 -37.93 -46.03
CA ARG A 7 -23.84 -38.81 -45.64
C ARG A 7 -23.55 -38.81 -44.13
N PHE A 8 -24.08 -37.82 -43.40
CA PHE A 8 -23.92 -37.68 -41.95
C PHE A 8 -25.13 -38.19 -41.16
N ASP A 9 -26.12 -38.78 -41.83
CA ASP A 9 -27.30 -39.36 -41.19
C ASP A 9 -26.99 -40.83 -40.85
N ALA A 10 -26.76 -41.14 -39.58
CA ALA A 10 -26.36 -42.48 -39.12
C ALA A 10 -27.52 -43.50 -39.14
N TYR A 11 -28.77 -43.05 -39.33
CA TYR A 11 -29.96 -43.88 -39.23
C TYR A 11 -30.78 -43.89 -40.54
N ALA A 12 -31.29 -45.07 -40.91
CA ALA A 12 -32.17 -45.23 -42.06
C ALA A 12 -33.51 -44.55 -41.81
N LYS A 13 -33.99 -43.73 -42.76
CA LYS A 13 -35.29 -43.05 -42.65
C LYS A 13 -36.44 -44.03 -42.82
N THR A 14 -37.47 -43.87 -41.99
CA THR A 14 -38.70 -44.66 -42.08
C THR A 14 -39.48 -44.34 -43.36
N LEU A 15 -40.21 -45.34 -43.89
CA LEU A 15 -41.09 -45.20 -45.05
C LEU A 15 -42.17 -44.14 -44.77
N ASP A 16 -42.47 -43.28 -45.76
CA ASP A 16 -43.39 -42.14 -45.59
C ASP A 16 -44.83 -42.56 -45.23
N ASP A 17 -45.25 -43.80 -45.55
CA ASP A 17 -46.60 -44.32 -45.24
C ASP A 17 -46.89 -44.51 -43.74
N PHE A 18 -45.85 -44.58 -42.90
CA PHE A 18 -45.98 -44.64 -41.44
C PHE A 18 -45.70 -43.30 -40.76
N ARG A 19 -45.57 -42.21 -41.53
CA ARG A 19 -45.10 -40.91 -41.06
C ARG A 19 -46.20 -39.86 -41.12
N VAL A 20 -46.94 -39.71 -40.03
CA VAL A 20 -47.94 -38.64 -39.89
C VAL A 20 -47.23 -37.31 -39.59
N ARG A 21 -47.22 -36.38 -40.55
CA ARG A 21 -46.66 -35.03 -40.39
C ARG A 21 -47.74 -34.10 -39.84
N THR A 22 -47.63 -33.68 -38.59
CA THR A 22 -48.51 -32.65 -38.01
C THR A 22 -47.81 -31.30 -38.02
N THR A 23 -48.52 -30.25 -38.45
CA THR A 23 -48.01 -28.87 -38.47
C THR A 23 -47.76 -28.35 -37.06
N SER A 24 -48.61 -28.75 -36.10
CA SER A 24 -48.43 -28.47 -34.66
C SER A 24 -47.17 -29.11 -34.09
N GLY A 25 -46.87 -30.37 -34.46
CA GLY A 25 -45.65 -31.05 -34.02
C GLY A 25 -44.39 -30.34 -34.52
N GLY A 26 -44.38 -29.90 -35.78
CA GLY A 26 -43.27 -29.13 -36.35
C GLY A 26 -43.04 -27.79 -35.63
N LEU A 27 -44.11 -27.06 -35.29
CA LEU A 27 -44.03 -25.81 -34.53
C LEU A 27 -43.44 -26.05 -33.13
N VAL A 28 -43.90 -27.10 -32.45
CA VAL A 28 -43.38 -27.49 -31.12
C VAL A 28 -41.90 -27.87 -31.20
N THR A 29 -41.47 -28.59 -32.25
CA THR A 29 -40.04 -28.91 -32.44
C THR A 29 -39.21 -27.64 -32.62
N ILE A 30 -39.64 -26.70 -33.47
CA ILE A 30 -38.91 -25.44 -33.69
C ILE A 30 -38.79 -24.64 -32.39
N LEU A 31 -39.90 -24.51 -31.66
CA LEU A 31 -39.93 -23.74 -30.41
C LEU A 31 -39.08 -24.41 -29.32
N SER A 32 -39.12 -25.74 -29.21
CA SER A 32 -38.29 -26.52 -28.29
C SER A 32 -36.81 -26.39 -28.61
N THR A 33 -36.41 -26.56 -29.88
CA THR A 33 -35.00 -26.39 -30.30
C THR A 33 -34.50 -24.97 -30.02
N PHE A 34 -35.33 -23.95 -30.23
CA PHE A 34 -34.96 -22.56 -29.93
C PHE A 34 -34.68 -22.35 -28.43
N ILE A 35 -35.56 -22.85 -27.56
CA ILE A 35 -35.36 -22.76 -26.10
C ILE A 35 -34.10 -23.52 -25.68
N ILE A 36 -33.88 -24.73 -26.21
CA ILE A 36 -32.69 -25.54 -25.90
C ILE A 36 -31.40 -24.79 -26.28
N LEU A 37 -31.37 -24.15 -27.45
CA LEU A 37 -30.19 -23.37 -27.90
C LEU A 37 -29.93 -22.16 -27.01
N ILE A 38 -30.98 -21.46 -26.57
CA ILE A 38 -30.85 -20.33 -25.63
C ILE A 38 -30.27 -20.81 -24.30
N LEU A 39 -30.86 -21.87 -23.71
CA LEU A 39 -30.39 -22.42 -22.44
C LEU A 39 -28.94 -22.89 -22.53
N PHE A 40 -28.57 -23.57 -23.62
CA PHE A 40 -27.20 -23.99 -23.86
C PHE A 40 -26.23 -22.80 -23.92
N TYR A 41 -26.60 -21.73 -24.62
CA TYR A 41 -25.76 -20.53 -24.70
C TYR A 41 -25.58 -19.87 -23.32
N LEU A 42 -26.66 -19.73 -22.54
CA LEU A 42 -26.61 -19.12 -21.22
C LEU A 42 -25.76 -19.94 -20.24
N GLU A 43 -25.96 -21.26 -20.20
CA GLU A 43 -25.16 -22.17 -19.36
C GLU A 43 -23.69 -22.17 -19.78
N LEU A 44 -23.39 -22.11 -21.08
CA LEU A 44 -22.02 -22.01 -21.56
C LEU A 44 -21.35 -20.72 -21.11
N GLN A 45 -22.04 -19.59 -21.17
CA GLN A 45 -21.52 -18.31 -20.66
C GLN A 45 -21.29 -18.37 -19.15
N TYR A 46 -22.23 -18.95 -18.41
CA TYR A 46 -22.08 -19.13 -16.97
C TYR A 46 -20.88 -20.01 -16.63
N TYR A 47 -20.71 -21.15 -17.32
CA TYR A 47 -19.59 -22.06 -17.14
C TYR A 47 -18.23 -21.42 -17.46
N LEU A 48 -18.18 -20.55 -18.46
CA LEU A 48 -16.95 -19.83 -18.84
C LEU A 48 -16.66 -18.62 -17.93
N THR A 49 -17.61 -18.24 -17.07
CA THR A 49 -17.40 -17.17 -16.10
C THR A 49 -16.59 -17.72 -14.93
N THR A 50 -15.48 -17.05 -14.60
CA THR A 50 -14.68 -17.40 -13.43
C THR A 50 -15.41 -16.99 -12.15
N ASP A 51 -15.61 -17.95 -11.25
CA ASP A 51 -16.04 -17.69 -9.89
C ASP A 51 -14.82 -17.51 -8.97
N ILE A 52 -14.88 -16.54 -8.06
CA ILE A 52 -13.79 -16.22 -7.14
C ILE A 52 -14.17 -16.79 -5.78
N GLU A 53 -13.65 -17.98 -5.45
CA GLU A 53 -13.85 -18.59 -4.14
C GLU A 53 -12.80 -18.07 -3.15
N GLN A 54 -13.26 -17.40 -2.09
CA GLN A 54 -12.41 -16.94 -1.00
C GLN A 54 -12.26 -18.04 0.04
N VAL A 55 -11.08 -18.62 0.13
CA VAL A 55 -10.75 -19.67 1.10
C VAL A 55 -9.83 -19.13 2.18
N LEU A 56 -10.13 -19.49 3.44
CA LEU A 56 -9.31 -19.15 4.60
C LEU A 56 -8.39 -20.32 4.93
N PHE A 57 -7.09 -20.07 4.93
CA PHE A 57 -6.09 -21.04 5.37
C PHE A 57 -5.41 -20.53 6.65
N VAL A 58 -5.01 -21.48 7.50
CA VAL A 58 -4.14 -21.15 8.63
C VAL A 58 -2.77 -20.84 8.05
N ASP A 59 -2.31 -19.61 8.27
CA ASP A 59 -0.95 -19.22 7.92
C ASP A 59 0.03 -20.00 8.82
N THR A 60 0.81 -20.89 8.22
CA THR A 60 1.86 -21.65 8.89
C THR A 60 3.24 -21.01 8.74
N SER A 61 3.33 -19.85 8.06
CA SER A 61 4.55 -19.06 8.02
C SER A 61 4.85 -18.55 9.43
N ARG A 62 6.00 -18.97 9.96
CA ARG A 62 6.40 -18.63 11.31
C ARG A 62 7.21 -17.33 11.27
N GLN A 63 6.68 -16.26 11.85
CA GLN A 63 7.37 -14.98 12.05
C GLN A 63 7.84 -14.27 10.76
N GLU A 64 7.04 -14.29 9.69
CA GLU A 64 7.32 -13.44 8.52
C GLU A 64 6.98 -11.97 8.83
N LYS A 65 7.91 -11.06 8.52
CA LYS A 65 7.69 -9.61 8.68
C LYS A 65 6.96 -9.08 7.46
N MET A 66 5.85 -8.39 7.67
CA MET A 66 5.14 -7.69 6.60
C MET A 66 5.91 -6.43 6.19
N ASN A 67 6.29 -6.34 4.92
CA ASN A 67 6.91 -5.13 4.37
C ASN A 67 5.84 -4.09 4.04
N ILE A 68 5.80 -3.00 4.80
CA ILE A 68 4.87 -1.89 4.60
C ILE A 68 5.62 -0.75 3.91
N THR A 69 5.19 -0.37 2.71
CA THR A 69 5.73 0.78 1.96
C THR A 69 4.70 1.90 1.95
N ILE A 70 5.09 3.09 2.41
CA ILE A 70 4.19 4.24 2.56
C ILE A 70 4.83 5.47 1.89
N ASP A 71 4.04 6.19 1.09
CA ASP A 71 4.37 7.52 0.55
C ASP A 71 3.20 8.47 0.84
N ILE A 72 3.41 9.41 1.77
CA ILE A 72 2.40 10.38 2.22
C ILE A 72 2.98 11.78 2.10
N ARG A 73 2.17 12.72 1.59
CA ARG A 73 2.53 14.13 1.42
C ARG A 73 1.71 15.01 2.35
N PHE A 74 2.38 15.86 3.10
CA PHE A 74 1.73 16.85 3.96
C PHE A 74 1.95 18.26 3.38
N PRO A 75 0.89 18.96 2.93
CA PRO A 75 1.03 20.24 2.24
C PRO A 75 1.44 21.40 3.16
N VAL A 76 1.08 21.36 4.45
CA VAL A 76 1.34 22.46 5.41
C VAL A 76 1.79 21.89 6.75
N LEU A 77 2.86 21.07 6.77
CA LEU A 77 3.42 20.53 8.01
C LEU A 77 4.95 20.34 7.91
N PRO A 78 5.75 20.82 8.88
CA PRO A 78 7.19 20.61 8.88
C PRO A 78 7.57 19.18 9.24
N CYS A 79 8.63 18.64 8.62
CA CYS A 79 9.11 17.28 8.87
C CYS A 79 9.52 16.99 10.33
N SER A 80 9.88 18.03 11.09
CA SER A 80 10.26 17.92 12.51
C SER A 80 9.11 17.52 13.43
N TYR A 81 7.87 17.76 13.01
CA TYR A 81 6.67 17.42 13.78
C TYR A 81 6.06 16.08 13.36
N LEU A 82 6.58 15.45 12.31
CA LEU A 82 6.10 14.16 11.86
C LEU A 82 6.76 13.05 12.67
N THR A 83 5.97 12.23 13.36
CA THR A 83 6.37 10.97 13.97
C THR A 83 5.53 9.84 13.37
N ILE A 84 6.09 8.64 13.30
CA ILE A 84 5.41 7.44 12.80
C ILE A 84 5.52 6.37 13.86
N ASP A 85 4.35 5.94 14.34
CA ASP A 85 4.21 4.91 15.34
C ASP A 85 3.40 3.76 14.75
N ALA A 86 3.86 2.52 14.93
CA ALA A 86 3.12 1.33 14.52
C ALA A 86 2.82 0.47 15.74
N MET A 87 1.59 -0.03 15.83
CA MET A 87 1.14 -0.94 16.88
C MET A 87 0.53 -2.18 16.24
N ASP A 88 1.03 -3.35 16.59
CA ASP A 88 0.46 -4.64 16.18
C ASP A 88 -0.67 -5.08 17.12
N VAL A 89 -1.54 -6.00 16.69
CA VAL A 89 -2.60 -6.63 17.50
C VAL A 89 -2.06 -7.31 18.76
N SER A 90 -0.79 -7.70 18.74
CA SER A 90 -0.05 -8.25 19.89
C SER A 90 0.28 -7.20 20.95
N GLY A 91 0.01 -5.91 20.70
CA GLY A 91 0.33 -4.79 21.59
C GLY A 91 1.81 -4.36 21.54
N GLU A 92 2.59 -4.91 20.61
CA GLU A 92 3.95 -4.41 20.34
C GLU A 92 3.82 -3.05 19.63
N SER A 93 4.25 -1.99 20.32
CA SER A 93 4.34 -0.65 19.76
C SER A 93 5.79 -0.35 19.42
N GLN A 94 6.06 -0.06 18.14
CA GLN A 94 7.31 0.54 17.71
C GLN A 94 7.07 2.03 17.47
N THR A 95 7.55 2.84 18.40
CA THR A 95 7.47 4.31 18.37
C THR A 95 8.70 4.86 17.65
N ASP A 96 8.52 5.89 16.82
CA ASP A 96 9.61 6.52 16.05
C ASP A 96 10.41 5.51 15.19
N ILE A 97 9.71 4.76 14.34
CA ILE A 97 10.33 3.82 13.41
C ILE A 97 11.14 4.61 12.38
N ILE A 98 12.43 4.80 12.62
CA ILE A 98 13.31 5.54 11.70
C ILE A 98 13.98 4.61 10.67
N HIS A 99 13.90 3.29 10.86
CA HIS A 99 14.52 2.34 9.96
C HIS A 99 13.83 2.35 8.58
N ASN A 100 14.54 2.92 7.59
CA ASN A 100 14.14 3.06 6.17
C ASN A 100 13.04 4.09 5.86
N LEU A 101 12.72 4.99 6.78
CA LEU A 101 11.80 6.12 6.53
C LEU A 101 12.58 7.39 6.18
N TYR A 102 12.21 8.02 5.06
CA TYR A 102 12.83 9.24 4.56
C TYR A 102 11.83 10.39 4.60
N LYS A 103 12.18 11.48 5.29
CA LYS A 103 11.38 12.71 5.32
C LYS A 103 12.02 13.71 4.36
N THR A 104 11.28 14.10 3.33
CA THR A 104 11.75 15.05 2.33
C THR A 104 10.89 16.30 2.40
N ARG A 105 11.53 17.48 2.50
CA ARG A 105 10.81 18.74 2.47
C ARG A 105 10.21 18.98 1.08
N LEU A 106 8.95 19.40 1.05
CA LEU A 106 8.25 19.77 -0.18
C LEU A 106 8.23 21.29 -0.36
N ASP A 107 8.28 21.73 -1.61
CA ASP A 107 7.98 23.11 -2.02
C ASP A 107 6.46 23.38 -1.94
N LEU A 108 6.06 24.65 -2.00
CA LEU A 108 4.66 25.10 -2.06
C LEU A 108 3.89 24.44 -3.21
N ASN A 109 4.58 24.04 -4.27
CA ASN A 109 4.03 23.34 -5.42
C ASN A 109 3.96 21.80 -5.24
N GLY A 110 4.31 21.28 -4.06
CA GLY A 110 4.29 19.85 -3.74
C GLY A 110 5.45 19.06 -4.33
N ASN A 111 6.49 19.73 -4.84
CA ASN A 111 7.68 19.11 -5.41
C ASN A 111 8.73 18.85 -4.32
N ALA A 112 9.42 17.72 -4.39
CA ALA A 112 10.52 17.42 -3.49
C ALA A 112 11.68 18.40 -3.70
N LEU A 113 12.15 19.01 -2.61
CA LEU A 113 13.32 19.87 -2.65
C LEU A 113 14.57 18.98 -2.77
N ALA A 114 15.14 18.89 -3.98
CA ALA A 114 16.11 17.87 -4.40
C ALA A 114 17.44 17.84 -3.60
N ASN A 115 17.68 18.81 -2.71
CA ASN A 115 18.99 19.00 -2.07
C ASN A 115 19.03 18.67 -0.56
N GLU A 116 17.92 18.26 0.06
CA GLU A 116 17.89 17.91 1.48
C GLU A 116 17.09 16.62 1.74
N ILE A 117 17.66 15.48 1.36
CA ILE A 117 17.24 14.21 1.95
C ILE A 117 17.78 14.23 3.38
N MET A 118 16.97 14.71 4.31
CA MET A 118 17.26 14.60 5.73
C MET A 118 17.15 13.11 6.08
N LYS A 119 18.25 12.37 5.89
CA LYS A 119 18.40 11.07 6.51
C LYS A 119 18.35 11.33 8.01
N VAL A 120 17.24 10.98 8.64
CA VAL A 120 17.15 10.90 10.09
C VAL A 120 18.05 9.73 10.48
N SER A 121 19.35 9.99 10.61
CA SER A 121 20.26 9.08 11.29
C SER A 121 20.56 9.71 12.64
N LEU A 122 20.08 9.11 13.72
CA LEU A 122 20.57 9.36 15.09
C LEU A 122 22.00 8.80 15.27
N GLN A 123 22.79 8.77 14.20
CA GLN A 123 24.20 8.44 14.25
C GLN A 123 24.92 9.78 14.39
N PRO A 124 25.72 9.98 15.45
CA PRO A 124 26.51 11.19 15.58
C PRO A 124 27.34 11.31 14.31
N LEU A 125 27.32 12.50 13.69
CA LEU A 125 28.12 12.83 12.52
C LEU A 125 29.51 12.21 12.68
N ALA A 126 29.84 11.26 11.81
CA ALA A 126 31.15 10.62 11.82
C ALA A 126 32.22 11.71 11.77
N LYS A 127 33.10 11.73 12.77
CA LYS A 127 34.24 12.65 12.84
C LYS A 127 34.97 12.63 11.50
N ILE A 128 34.99 13.78 10.83
CA ILE A 128 35.79 13.99 9.63
C ILE A 128 37.26 13.92 10.06
N ASN A 129 37.94 12.82 9.72
CA ASN A 129 39.39 12.73 9.75
C ASN A 129 39.93 13.40 8.48
N GLY A 130 40.37 14.65 8.60
CA GLY A 130 40.97 15.39 7.49
C GLY A 130 41.65 16.68 7.95
N THR A 131 42.93 16.56 8.30
CA THR A 131 43.94 17.63 8.41
C THR A 131 43.65 18.82 9.33
N GLN A 132 44.16 18.69 10.56
CA GLN A 132 44.68 19.73 11.46
C GLN A 132 44.16 21.17 11.27
N GLN A 133 43.10 21.50 12.00
CA GLN A 133 43.15 22.70 12.82
C GLN A 133 42.78 22.29 14.25
N ASN A 134 43.67 22.62 15.20
CA ASN A 134 43.38 22.62 16.61
C ASN A 134 42.15 23.50 16.86
N ILE A 135 40.95 22.92 16.90
CA ILE A 135 39.79 23.56 17.49
C ILE A 135 39.70 23.03 18.93
N THR A 136 40.64 23.46 19.76
CA THR A 136 40.46 23.60 21.21
C THR A 136 39.65 24.86 21.49
N ASN A 137 38.54 25.03 20.80
CA ASN A 137 37.49 25.96 21.16
C ASN A 137 36.22 25.13 21.27
N VAL A 138 36.03 24.55 22.46
CA VAL A 138 34.67 24.37 22.96
C VAL A 138 34.00 25.73 22.74
N PRO A 139 32.91 25.84 21.95
CA PRO A 139 32.23 27.11 21.79
C PRO A 139 31.92 27.61 23.20
N GLY A 140 32.56 28.72 23.56
CA GLY A 140 32.51 29.24 24.91
C GLY A 140 31.06 29.41 25.31
N CYS A 141 30.69 28.86 26.47
CA CYS A 141 29.43 29.01 27.19
C CYS A 141 28.49 30.08 26.58
N GLU A 142 27.73 29.70 25.56
CA GLU A 142 26.81 30.60 24.86
C GLU A 142 25.52 30.76 25.66
N SER A 143 24.85 31.92 25.51
CA SER A 143 23.62 32.21 26.25
C SER A 143 22.49 31.24 25.87
N CYS A 144 21.71 30.81 26.84
CA CYS A 144 20.49 30.04 26.61
C CYS A 144 19.30 30.95 26.29
N TYR A 145 19.54 32.14 25.73
CA TYR A 145 18.51 33.11 25.31
C TYR A 145 17.45 33.39 26.40
N GLY A 146 17.86 33.50 27.67
CA GLY A 146 17.00 33.81 28.82
C GLY A 146 16.44 32.58 29.56
N ALA A 147 16.73 31.38 29.07
CA ALA A 147 16.38 30.12 29.72
C ALA A 147 17.49 29.59 30.65
N GLU A 148 18.47 30.41 31.04
CA GLU A 148 19.49 29.98 32.00
C GLU A 148 18.84 29.59 33.35
N SER A 149 19.31 28.48 33.92
CA SER A 149 18.91 27.93 35.23
C SER A 149 20.15 27.61 36.07
N GLU A 150 19.97 27.28 37.35
CA GLU A 150 21.10 26.86 38.21
C GLU A 150 21.79 25.60 37.68
N GLU A 151 21.03 24.70 37.05
CA GLU A 151 21.51 23.45 36.44
C GLU A 151 22.03 23.65 35.00
N HIS A 152 21.52 24.63 34.26
CA HIS A 152 21.89 24.92 32.86
C HIS A 152 22.26 26.40 32.70
N LYS A 153 23.51 26.74 32.99
CA LYS A 153 24.02 28.12 32.88
C LYS A 153 24.36 28.55 31.46
N CYS A 154 24.62 27.61 30.56
CA CYS A 154 24.85 27.89 29.14
C CYS A 154 24.54 26.71 28.24
N CYS A 155 24.33 27.02 26.97
CA CYS A 155 23.79 26.11 25.98
C CYS A 155 24.72 26.08 24.75
N PRO A 156 25.68 25.15 24.68
CA PRO A 156 26.61 25.06 23.55
C PRO A 156 25.98 24.44 22.29
N THR A 157 24.84 23.74 22.41
CA THR A 157 24.14 23.14 21.27
C THR A 157 22.67 23.55 21.22
N CYS A 158 22.05 23.45 20.03
CA CYS A 158 20.62 23.70 19.84
C CYS A 158 19.74 22.78 20.71
N ASP A 159 20.19 21.57 21.01
CA ASP A 159 19.43 20.66 21.86
C ASP A 159 19.52 21.06 23.34
N ASP A 160 20.65 21.63 23.79
CA ASP A 160 20.76 22.20 25.14
C ASP A 160 19.80 23.38 25.34
N VAL A 161 19.61 24.23 24.32
CA VAL A 161 18.62 25.32 24.35
C VAL A 161 17.20 24.75 24.51
N LYS A 162 16.85 23.69 23.77
CA LYS A 162 15.53 23.05 23.91
C LYS A 162 15.32 22.46 25.30
N VAL A 163 16.35 21.84 25.89
CA VAL A 163 16.29 21.28 27.25
C VAL A 163 16.08 22.41 28.26
N ALA A 164 16.85 23.50 28.16
CA ALA A 164 16.72 24.66 29.04
C ALA A 164 15.32 25.30 28.95
N TYR A 165 14.76 25.43 27.74
CA TYR A 165 13.42 25.98 27.54
C TYR A 165 12.32 25.09 28.14
N ARG A 166 12.44 23.76 28.00
CA ARG A 166 11.51 22.81 28.64
C ARG A 166 11.54 22.91 30.16
N ALA A 167 12.73 23.02 30.76
CA ALA A 167 12.89 23.18 32.20
C ALA A 167 12.22 24.47 32.72
N LYS A 168 12.21 25.55 31.93
CA LYS A 168 11.48 26.79 32.23
C LYS A 168 9.98 26.77 31.92
N GLY A 169 9.45 25.70 31.32
CA GLY A 169 8.08 25.67 30.83
C GLY A 169 7.84 26.57 29.62
N TRP A 170 8.92 26.95 28.91
CA TRP A 170 8.88 27.62 27.60
C TRP A 170 9.00 26.60 26.46
N SER A 171 8.70 25.34 26.78
CA SER A 171 8.49 24.28 25.80
C SER A 171 7.59 24.81 24.68
N PHE A 172 7.98 24.56 23.43
CA PHE A 172 7.07 24.76 22.30
C PHE A 172 5.99 23.70 22.44
N ASP A 173 5.00 23.98 23.28
CA ASP A 173 3.83 23.13 23.45
C ASP A 173 3.00 23.23 22.18
N ALA A 174 3.11 22.19 21.37
CA ALA A 174 2.15 21.77 20.37
C ALA A 174 2.07 20.26 20.41
#